data_AF-A0A3R6SX65-F1
#
_entry.id   AF-A0A3R6SX65-F1
#
_cell.length_a   1.000
_cell.length_b   1.000
_cell.length_c   1.000
_cell.angle_alpha   90.00
_cell.angle_beta   90.00
_cell.angle_gamma   90.00
#
_symmetry.space_group_name_H-M   'P 1'
#
loop_
_entity.id
_entity.type
_entity.pdbx_description
1 polymer ?
#
loop_
_entity_poly.entity_id
_entity_poly.type
_entity_poly.pdbx_seq_one_letter_code
_entity_poly.pdbx_strand_id
1 'polypeptide(L)'
;MGNQLTTYSFEYNETDGNFHQNPGNTPENTHGYKTVCRTQIPVWYPFNNMLKRRYSFTPGNNPSFATVKKEWDDYLLLLEDINNYKDY
;
A
#
# COMPACT_ATOMS: atom_id res chain seq x y z
N MET A 1 -6.47 -23.46 -15.53
CA MET A 1 -5.53 -22.33 -15.73
C MET A 1 -5.40 -21.64 -14.39
N GLY A 2 -4.25 -21.76 -13.73
CA GLY A 2 -4.06 -21.15 -12.41
C GLY A 2 -3.99 -19.62 -12.56
N ASN A 3 -4.87 -18.90 -11.89
CA ASN A 3 -4.75 -17.45 -11.76
C ASN A 3 -3.45 -17.16 -10.98
N GLN A 4 -2.35 -16.94 -11.69
CA GLN A 4 -1.19 -16.31 -11.09
C GLN A 4 -1.65 -14.93 -10.61
N LEU A 5 -1.73 -14.76 -9.30
CA LEU A 5 -2.09 -13.49 -8.68
C LEU A 5 -0.98 -12.48 -9.03
N THR A 6 -1.31 -11.57 -9.94
CA THR A 6 -0.40 -10.52 -10.40
C THR A 6 0.01 -9.61 -9.23
N THR A 7 1.31 -9.41 -9.08
CA THR A 7 1.89 -8.43 -8.15
C THR A 7 1.97 -7.07 -8.83
N TYR A 8 1.62 -6.01 -8.09
CA TYR A 8 1.66 -4.63 -8.54
C TYR A 8 2.56 -3.79 -7.62
N SER A 9 3.14 -2.73 -8.17
CA SER A 9 3.71 -1.65 -7.36
C SER A 9 2.59 -0.72 -6.94
N PHE A 10 2.39 -0.53 -5.65
CA PHE A 10 1.47 0.45 -5.12
C PHE A 10 2.25 1.68 -4.67
N GLU A 11 1.89 2.81 -5.25
CA GLU A 11 2.60 4.06 -5.11
C GLU A 11 1.71 5.09 -4.44
N TYR A 12 2.33 6.04 -3.75
CA TYR A 12 1.67 7.12 -3.04
C TYR A 12 2.31 8.46 -3.38
N ASN A 13 1.49 9.47 -3.60
CA ASN A 13 1.91 10.85 -3.76
C ASN A 13 1.41 11.66 -2.56
N GLU A 14 2.35 12.16 -1.77
CA GLU A 14 2.09 12.92 -0.55
C GLU A 14 1.75 14.40 -0.82
N THR A 15 1.75 14.86 -2.07
CA THR A 15 1.32 16.23 -2.40
C THR A 15 -0.17 16.27 -2.71
N ASP A 16 -0.69 15.26 -3.41
CA ASP A 16 -2.10 15.19 -3.80
C ASP A 16 -2.93 14.22 -2.93
N GLY A 17 -2.27 13.39 -2.12
CA GLY A 17 -2.94 12.42 -1.25
C GLY A 17 -3.45 11.19 -1.99
N ASN A 18 -2.98 10.90 -3.21
CA ASN A 18 -3.50 9.81 -4.02
C ASN A 18 -2.60 8.58 -4.06
N PHE A 19 -3.25 7.42 -4.26
CA PHE A 19 -2.58 6.15 -4.52
C PHE A 19 -2.69 5.79 -6.00
N HIS A 20 -1.61 5.23 -6.53
CA HIS A 20 -1.57 4.70 -7.89
C HIS A 20 -1.15 3.24 -7.88
N GLN A 21 -1.77 2.44 -8.74
CA GLN A 21 -1.40 1.05 -8.98
C GLN A 21 -0.63 0.98 -10.29
N ASN A 22 0.63 0.60 -10.22
CA ASN A 22 1.52 0.51 -11.37
C ASN A 22 1.74 -0.99 -11.73
N PRO A 23 1.21 -1.46 -12.89
CA PRO A 23 1.50 -2.79 -13.41
C PRO A 23 2.94 -2.83 -13.89
N GLY A 24 3.80 -3.53 -13.13
CA GLY A 24 5.26 -3.45 -13.20
C GLY A 24 5.88 -3.31 -14.59
N ASN A 25 6.55 -2.16 -14.79
CA ASN A 25 7.68 -1.85 -15.69
C ASN A 25 7.72 -0.35 -16.06
N THR A 26 6.73 0.43 -15.65
CA THR A 26 6.73 1.89 -15.81
C THR A 26 7.73 2.54 -14.84
N PRO A 27 8.48 3.59 -15.26
CA PRO A 27 9.46 4.24 -14.40
C PRO A 27 8.81 4.73 -13.10
N GLU A 28 9.44 4.43 -11.97
CA GLU A 28 9.06 5.00 -10.68
C GLU A 28 9.18 6.55 -10.76
N ASN A 29 8.35 7.28 -10.02
CA ASN A 29 8.42 8.74 -9.88
C ASN A 29 7.89 9.59 -11.06
N THR A 30 6.94 9.09 -11.86
CA THR A 30 6.13 10.01 -12.69
C THR A 30 5.24 10.86 -11.78
N HIS A 31 5.30 12.18 -11.92
CA HIS A 31 4.41 13.13 -11.22
C HIS A 31 4.45 13.10 -9.68
N GLY A 32 5.56 12.66 -9.06
CA GLY A 32 5.76 12.72 -7.60
C GLY A 32 5.30 11.49 -6.81
N TYR A 33 4.91 10.40 -7.50
CA TYR A 33 4.56 9.13 -6.87
C TYR A 33 5.79 8.35 -6.40
N LYS A 34 5.74 7.81 -5.18
CA LYS A 34 6.80 6.97 -4.59
C LYS A 34 6.24 5.59 -4.24
N THR A 35 7.00 4.54 -4.49
CA THR A 35 6.58 3.16 -4.22
C THR A 35 6.49 2.87 -2.73
N VAL A 36 5.30 2.52 -2.23
CA VAL A 36 5.08 2.08 -0.84
C VAL A 36 5.46 0.60 -0.71
N CYS A 37 4.94 -0.24 -1.61
CA CYS A 37 5.16 -1.67 -1.61
C CYS A 37 4.94 -2.31 -2.98
N ARG A 38 5.38 -3.57 -3.11
CA ARG A 38 5.02 -4.46 -4.22
C ARG A 38 4.27 -5.65 -3.64
N THR A 39 2.99 -5.78 -3.95
CA THR A 39 2.14 -6.84 -3.40
C THR A 39 0.98 -7.18 -4.33
N GLN A 40 0.17 -8.16 -3.94
CA GLN A 40 -1.04 -8.54 -4.65
C GLN A 40 -2.24 -7.69 -4.19
N ILE A 41 -3.17 -7.48 -5.10
CA ILE A 41 -4.43 -6.76 -4.85
C ILE A 41 -5.16 -7.21 -3.57
N PRO A 42 -5.29 -8.53 -3.27
CA PRO A 42 -5.99 -8.99 -2.06
C PRO A 42 -5.32 -8.59 -0.74
N VAL A 43 -4.00 -8.34 -0.74
CA VAL A 43 -3.26 -7.85 0.43
C VAL A 43 -3.35 -6.32 0.51
N TRP A 44 -3.28 -5.64 -0.64
CA TRP A 44 -3.32 -4.19 -0.70
C TRP A 44 -4.68 -3.59 -0.31
N TYR A 45 -5.80 -4.15 -0.80
CA TYR A 45 -7.12 -3.55 -0.57
C TYR A 45 -7.48 -3.39 0.93
N PRO A 46 -7.30 -4.41 1.79
CA PRO A 46 -7.57 -4.26 3.23
C PRO A 46 -6.71 -3.18 3.87
N PHE A 47 -5.42 -3.12 3.54
CA PHE A 47 -4.50 -2.09 4.02
C PHE A 47 -4.95 -0.68 3.60
N ASN A 48 -5.25 -0.47 2.31
CA ASN A 48 -5.72 0.82 1.80
C ASN A 48 -7.02 1.28 2.49
N ASN A 49 -7.95 0.35 2.72
CA ASN A 49 -9.18 0.65 3.45
C ASN A 49 -8.93 1.03 4.91
N MET A 50 -7.98 0.37 5.58
CA MET A 50 -7.55 0.73 6.93
C MET A 50 -6.98 2.16 6.95
N LEU A 51 -6.08 2.48 6.01
CA LEU A 51 -5.49 3.82 5.91
C LEU A 51 -6.55 4.90 5.71
N LYS A 52 -7.51 4.70 4.80
CA LYS A 52 -8.61 5.65 4.53
C LYS A 52 -9.54 5.88 5.72
N ARG A 53 -9.58 4.95 6.68
CA ARG A 53 -10.32 5.14 7.94
C ARG A 53 -9.50 5.88 8.99
N ARG A 54 -8.18 5.75 8.97
CA ARG A 54 -7.26 6.34 9.95
C ARG A 54 -6.86 7.77 9.60
N TYR A 55 -6.72 8.07 8.32
CA TYR A 55 -6.19 9.35 7.84
C TYR A 55 -7.18 10.05 6.89
N SER A 56 -7.12 11.38 6.89
CA SER A 56 -7.71 12.16 5.81
C SER A 56 -6.75 12.17 4.62
N PHE A 57 -7.25 11.93 3.41
CA PHE A 57 -6.47 12.08 2.17
C PHE A 57 -6.88 13.34 1.39
N THR A 58 -7.46 14.32 2.10
CA THR A 58 -7.73 15.64 1.56
C THR A 58 -6.40 16.40 1.35
N PRO A 59 -6.24 17.15 0.25
CA PRO A 59 -5.04 17.95 0.00
C PRO A 59 -4.69 18.84 1.20
N GLY A 60 -3.44 18.76 1.66
CA GLY A 60 -2.92 19.54 2.80
C GLY A 60 -3.14 18.92 4.18
N ASN A 61 -3.88 17.82 4.29
CA ASN A 61 -4.01 17.04 5.53
C ASN A 61 -3.68 15.55 5.32
N ASN A 62 -3.13 15.22 4.16
CA ASN A 62 -2.77 13.86 3.81
C ASN A 62 -1.53 13.41 4.62
N PRO A 63 -1.43 12.11 4.93
CA PRO A 63 -0.28 11.58 5.66
C PRO A 63 1.00 11.75 4.82
N SER A 64 2.14 11.87 5.48
CA SER A 64 3.43 11.86 4.78
C SER A 64 3.69 10.48 4.16
N PHE A 65 4.54 10.42 3.13
CA PHE A 65 4.98 9.15 2.58
C PHE A 65 5.62 8.25 3.64
N ALA A 66 6.43 8.82 4.53
CA ALA A 66 7.06 8.08 5.63
C ALA A 66 6.01 7.46 6.58
N THR A 67 4.93 8.18 6.87
CA THR A 67 3.81 7.66 7.67
C THR A 67 3.15 6.47 6.97
N VAL A 68 2.80 6.62 5.68
CA VAL A 68 2.18 5.54 4.89
C VAL A 68 3.11 4.32 4.80
N LYS A 69 4.41 4.54 4.65
CA LYS A 69 5.40 3.46 4.58
C LYS A 69 5.51 2.69 5.89
N LYS A 70 5.54 3.39 7.03
CA LYS A 70 5.55 2.76 8.36
C LYS A 70 4.27 1.94 8.58
N GLU A 71 3.11 2.49 8.26
CA GLU A 71 1.82 1.79 8.40
C GLU A 71 1.78 0.49 7.58
N TRP A 72 2.39 0.50 6.39
CA TRP A 72 2.52 -0.71 5.58
C TRP A 72 3.40 -1.77 6.27
N ASP A 73 4.56 -1.36 6.80
CA ASP A 73 5.47 -2.27 7.47
C ASP A 73 4.84 -2.84 8.77
N ASP A 74 4.13 -2.01 9.55
CA ASP A 74 3.35 -2.45 10.73
C ASP A 74 2.23 -3.43 10.34
N TYR A 75 1.55 -3.19 9.21
CA TYR A 75 0.49 -4.06 8.71
C TYR A 75 1.02 -5.45 8.32
N LEU A 76 2.23 -5.53 7.75
CA LEU A 76 2.87 -6.81 7.43
C LEU A 76 3.19 -7.62 8.69
N LEU A 77 3.69 -6.97 9.74
CA LEU A 77 3.94 -7.63 11.03
C LEU A 77 2.65 -8.21 11.62
N LEU A 78 1.56 -7.44 11.57
CA LEU A 78 0.26 -7.93 12.04
C LEU A 78 -0.26 -9.13 11.22
N LEU A 79 -0.06 -9.13 9.90
CA LEU A 79 -0.44 -10.27 9.06
C LEU A 79 0.39 -11.51 9.39
N GLU A 80 1.69 -11.35 9.65
CA GLU A 80 2.56 -12.43 10.08
C GLU A 80 2.08 -13.02 11.41
N ASP A 81 1.80 -12.18 12.42
CA ASP A 81 1.27 -12.61 13.71
C ASP A 81 -0.05 -13.37 13.59
N ILE A 82 -0.98 -12.89 12.74
CA ILE A 82 -2.27 -13.56 12.49
C ILE A 82 -2.07 -14.93 11.85
N ASN A 83 -1.14 -15.05 10.90
CA ASN A 83 -0.87 -16.31 10.23
C ASN A 83 -0.21 -17.30 11.21
N ASN A 84 0.77 -16.84 11.99
CA ASN A 84 1.38 -17.64 13.05
C ASN A 84 0.32 -18.16 14.03
N TYR A 85 -0.66 -17.34 14.44
CA TYR A 85 -1.73 -17.77 15.33
C TYR A 85 -2.67 -18.84 14.73
N LYS A 86 -2.88 -18.84 13.40
CA LYS A 86 -3.73 -19.86 12.75
C LYS A 86 -3.08 -21.23 12.64
N ASP A 87 -1.75 -21.27 12.74
CA ASP A 87 -0.96 -22.51 12.68
C ASP A 87 -0.78 -23.17 14.07
N TYR A 88 -1.29 -22.53 15.14
CA TYR A 88 -1.40 -23.07 16.50
C TYR A 88 -2.81 -23.64 16.78
#